data_AF-A0A1F6RGU7-F1
#
_entry.id   AF-A0A1F6RGU7-F1
#
_cell.length_a   1.000
_cell.length_b   1.000
_cell.length_c   1.000
_cell.angle_alpha   90.00
_cell.angle_beta   90.00
_cell.angle_gamma   90.00
#
_symmetry.space_group_name_H-M   'P 1'
#
loop_
_entity.id
_entity.type
_entity.pdbx_description
1 polymer ?
#
loop_
_entity_poly.entity_id
_entity_poly.type
_entity_poly.pdbx_seq_one_letter_code
_entity_poly.pdbx_strand_id
1 'polypeptide(L)'
;MTAKKNIELIRQIGMNPAKPDSFQLLNEPLMNNLLLWSQQKIDLRDTVLNFFTLNVRTKLVAILLDLDLNNWIGIGASWQYNNQNGQIRIDARLTEYLLNNAFGVSPVNQPFNIKNINQLELNLLQGFLSNIETKLKDLWEVDPKYPYLADLIYMVWLIESDEGEIGRIAYAVPASLKPKLTGALEAKEGIDLNKLANTGIKVPINLKVGTTRLSITEIKSFEHGDLIVFEESDISKLIWHLGEITIVLPEEDHPIFLKDIENIEELAEEMVKSTHNIDDDPLSSLPLELSAEFQKVFIPLKQVLDLKAGGVLPLGTVLDSELVLTAQGKPIAKGELVIVGNQFGMRITELFIGAKKFGKGSTVEINDILSPETQMQQPKSNPKKQSTSFADELKGLEDES
;
A
#
# COMPACT_ATOMS: atom_id res chain seq x y z
N MET A 1 -16.62 18.80 -5.23
CA MET A 1 -17.25 17.70 -6.01
C MET A 1 -16.74 16.30 -5.64
N THR A 2 -15.49 16.17 -5.17
CA THR A 2 -14.80 14.89 -4.91
C THR A 2 -15.45 14.04 -3.79
N ALA A 3 -15.86 14.66 -2.68
CA ALA A 3 -16.49 13.94 -1.56
C ALA A 3 -17.82 13.26 -1.93
N LYS A 4 -18.69 13.92 -2.71
CA LYS A 4 -19.96 13.33 -3.18
C LYS A 4 -19.72 12.15 -4.14
N LYS A 5 -18.72 12.27 -5.02
CA LYS A 5 -18.34 11.20 -5.96
C LYS A 5 -17.74 9.99 -5.22
N ASN A 6 -16.99 10.23 -4.15
CA ASN A 6 -16.45 9.17 -3.31
C ASN A 6 -17.55 8.45 -2.51
N ILE A 7 -18.53 9.17 -1.96
CA ILE A 7 -19.67 8.54 -1.28
C ILE A 7 -20.47 7.67 -2.26
N GLU A 8 -20.67 8.14 -3.49
CA GLU A 8 -21.39 7.37 -4.51
C GLU A 8 -20.63 6.10 -4.92
N LEU A 9 -19.31 6.20 -5.12
CA LEU A 9 -18.48 5.03 -5.42
C LEU A 9 -18.45 4.03 -4.24
N ILE A 10 -18.35 4.52 -3.00
CA ILE A 10 -18.40 3.69 -1.79
C ILE A 10 -19.72 2.94 -1.72
N ARG A 11 -20.84 3.62 -1.99
CA ARG A 11 -22.16 2.98 -2.07
C ARG A 11 -22.23 1.98 -3.20
N GLN A 12 -21.65 2.28 -4.36
CA GLN A 12 -21.66 1.43 -5.55
C GLN A 12 -20.87 0.13 -5.33
N ILE A 13 -19.70 0.19 -4.69
CA ILE A 13 -18.88 -1.01 -4.39
C ILE A 13 -19.21 -1.66 -3.05
N GLY A 14 -20.02 -1.00 -2.20
CA GLY A 14 -20.47 -1.49 -0.91
C GLY A 14 -19.37 -1.61 0.15
N MET A 15 -18.39 -0.72 0.11
CA MET A 15 -17.34 -0.62 1.13
C MET A 15 -17.92 -0.06 2.43
N ASN A 16 -17.48 -0.56 3.59
CA ASN A 16 -17.86 -0.02 4.88
C ASN A 16 -17.20 1.37 5.14
N PRO A 17 -17.97 2.48 5.16
CA PRO A 17 -17.41 3.81 5.36
C PRO A 17 -16.93 4.08 6.79
N ALA A 18 -17.28 3.22 7.76
CA ALA A 18 -16.83 3.34 9.14
C ALA A 18 -15.46 2.67 9.41
N LYS A 19 -14.98 1.81 8.50
CA LYS A 19 -13.68 1.12 8.61
C LYS A 19 -12.74 1.24 7.39
N PRO A 20 -12.81 2.29 6.56
CA PRO A 20 -12.01 2.34 5.33
C PRO A 20 -10.51 2.49 5.59
N ASP A 21 -10.13 2.92 6.80
CA ASP A 21 -8.76 3.36 7.13
C ASP A 21 -8.13 2.63 8.33
N SER A 22 -8.74 1.55 8.86
CA SER A 22 -8.27 0.90 10.10
C SER A 22 -7.23 -0.21 9.91
N PHE A 23 -6.89 -0.60 8.68
CA PHE A 23 -5.84 -1.60 8.46
C PHE A 23 -4.47 -0.94 8.26
N GLN A 24 -3.62 -1.07 9.29
CA GLN A 24 -2.18 -0.82 9.17
C GLN A 24 -1.54 -2.06 8.50
N LEU A 25 -0.51 -1.82 7.68
CA LEU A 25 0.30 -2.81 6.93
C LEU A 25 0.93 -3.96 7.76
N LEU A 26 0.62 -4.06 9.05
CA LEU A 26 1.25 -4.96 10.01
C LEU A 26 0.90 -6.45 9.78
N ASN A 27 -0.12 -6.77 8.97
CA ASN A 27 -0.45 -8.16 8.60
C ASN A 27 0.14 -8.53 7.24
N GLU A 28 1.43 -8.85 7.20
CA GLU A 28 2.09 -9.40 6.00
C GLU A 28 1.34 -10.56 5.31
N PRO A 29 0.75 -11.54 6.03
CA PRO A 29 0.06 -12.67 5.42
C PRO A 29 -1.11 -12.24 4.52
N LEU A 30 -1.92 -11.32 5.05
CA LEU A 30 -3.11 -10.82 4.41
C LEU A 30 -2.76 -9.94 3.20
N MET A 31 -1.73 -9.10 3.35
CA MET A 31 -1.25 -8.25 2.26
C MET A 31 -0.75 -9.08 1.08
N ASN A 32 0.05 -10.12 1.34
CA ASN A 32 0.61 -10.97 0.29
C ASN A 32 -0.49 -11.65 -0.53
N ASN A 33 -1.49 -12.24 0.12
CA ASN A 33 -2.57 -12.92 -0.58
C ASN A 33 -3.49 -11.92 -1.31
N LEU A 34 -3.74 -10.76 -0.72
CA LEU A 34 -4.49 -9.66 -1.36
C LEU A 34 -3.85 -9.19 -2.68
N LEU A 35 -2.52 -9.04 -2.71
CA LEU A 35 -1.79 -8.67 -3.91
C LEU A 35 -1.92 -9.72 -5.02
N LEU A 36 -1.86 -11.01 -4.68
CA LEU A 36 -2.05 -12.10 -5.64
C LEU A 36 -3.45 -12.06 -6.27
N TRP A 37 -4.49 -11.80 -5.48
CA TRP A 37 -5.86 -11.65 -5.98
C TRP A 37 -6.02 -10.47 -6.96
N SER A 38 -5.30 -9.36 -6.74
CA SER A 38 -5.36 -8.18 -7.63
C SER A 38 -4.85 -8.46 -9.06
N GLN A 39 -3.93 -9.40 -9.21
CA GLN A 39 -3.31 -9.79 -10.47
C GLN A 39 -4.24 -10.68 -11.32
N GLN A 40 -5.21 -11.34 -10.70
CA GLN A 40 -6.09 -12.25 -11.42
C GLN A 40 -7.11 -11.50 -12.30
N LYS A 41 -7.27 -11.99 -13.53
CA LYS A 41 -8.36 -11.61 -14.44
C LYS A 41 -9.52 -12.57 -14.28
N ILE A 42 -10.39 -12.26 -13.33
CA ILE A 42 -11.57 -13.05 -13.05
C ILE A 42 -12.79 -12.36 -13.67
N ASP A 43 -13.35 -12.96 -14.72
CA ASP A 43 -14.56 -12.48 -15.39
C ASP A 43 -15.73 -13.44 -15.11
N LEU A 44 -16.88 -12.90 -14.74
CA LEU A 44 -18.12 -13.65 -14.49
C LEU A 44 -19.08 -13.65 -15.68
N ARG A 45 -18.73 -12.98 -16.79
CA ARG A 45 -19.58 -12.84 -17.99
C ARG A 45 -20.09 -14.18 -18.50
N ASP A 46 -19.18 -15.13 -18.76
CA ASP A 46 -19.57 -16.44 -19.29
C ASP A 46 -20.46 -17.21 -18.32
N THR A 47 -20.31 -17.00 -17.01
CA THR A 47 -21.15 -17.65 -16.00
C THR A 47 -22.58 -17.13 -16.06
N VAL A 48 -22.75 -15.80 -16.19
CA VAL A 48 -24.07 -15.18 -16.35
C VAL A 48 -24.69 -15.56 -17.70
N LEU A 49 -23.91 -15.48 -18.78
CA LEU A 49 -24.34 -15.80 -20.13
C LEU A 49 -24.79 -17.24 -20.25
N ASN A 50 -23.99 -18.20 -19.78
CA ASN A 50 -24.33 -19.61 -19.94
C ASN A 50 -25.50 -20.05 -19.05
N PHE A 51 -25.66 -19.44 -17.87
CA PHE A 51 -26.72 -19.84 -16.94
C PHE A 51 -28.07 -19.22 -17.28
N PHE A 52 -28.10 -17.93 -17.62
CA PHE A 52 -29.36 -17.21 -17.90
C PHE A 52 -29.58 -16.92 -19.40
N THR A 53 -28.63 -17.26 -20.28
CA THR A 53 -28.63 -16.83 -21.69
C THR A 53 -28.60 -15.31 -21.84
N LEU A 54 -27.93 -14.62 -20.90
CA LEU A 54 -27.88 -13.15 -20.84
C LEU A 54 -26.51 -12.60 -21.20
N ASN A 55 -26.49 -11.77 -22.25
CA ASN A 55 -25.28 -11.04 -22.60
C ASN A 55 -25.14 -9.82 -21.67
N VAL A 56 -24.17 -9.88 -20.78
CA VAL A 56 -23.80 -8.80 -19.87
C VAL A 56 -22.30 -8.50 -19.98
N ARG A 57 -21.89 -7.34 -19.49
CA ARG A 57 -20.49 -7.05 -19.18
C ARG A 57 -20.28 -7.22 -17.69
N THR A 58 -19.17 -7.82 -17.30
CA THR A 58 -18.77 -7.87 -15.88
C THR A 58 -17.38 -7.29 -15.72
N LYS A 59 -17.17 -6.57 -14.61
CA LYS A 59 -15.89 -5.96 -14.28
C LYS A 59 -15.60 -6.14 -12.81
N LEU A 60 -14.46 -6.76 -12.48
CA LEU A 60 -13.92 -6.75 -11.12
C LEU A 60 -13.45 -5.33 -10.80
N VAL A 61 -14.23 -4.60 -10.01
CA VAL A 61 -14.01 -3.17 -9.74
C VAL A 61 -13.30 -2.91 -8.42
N ALA A 62 -13.40 -3.83 -7.46
CA ALA A 62 -12.78 -3.65 -6.16
C ALA A 62 -12.42 -4.99 -5.50
N ILE A 63 -11.37 -4.95 -4.71
CA ILE A 63 -11.09 -5.93 -3.66
C ILE A 63 -11.19 -5.19 -2.33
N LEU A 64 -11.89 -5.77 -1.35
CA LEU A 64 -12.18 -5.18 -0.06
C LEU A 64 -11.83 -6.17 1.06
N LEU A 65 -11.54 -5.66 2.25
CA LEU A 65 -11.39 -6.47 3.46
C LEU A 65 -12.62 -6.40 4.36
N ASP A 66 -13.48 -5.39 4.13
CA ASP A 66 -14.72 -5.21 4.87
C ASP A 66 -15.83 -4.74 3.93
N LEU A 67 -16.94 -5.46 3.99
CA LEU A 67 -18.12 -5.26 3.16
C LEU A 67 -19.23 -4.65 4.01
N ASP A 68 -19.82 -3.55 3.56
CA ASP A 68 -20.99 -2.97 4.23
C ASP A 68 -22.25 -3.79 3.94
N LEU A 69 -22.54 -4.74 4.83
CA LEU A 69 -23.70 -5.61 4.72
C LEU A 69 -25.03 -4.83 4.78
N ASN A 70 -25.08 -3.67 5.44
CA ASN A 70 -26.31 -2.88 5.55
C ASN A 70 -26.67 -2.23 4.22
N ASN A 71 -25.66 -1.87 3.42
CA ASN A 71 -25.83 -1.30 2.09
C ASN A 71 -25.85 -2.37 0.98
N TRP A 72 -25.69 -3.65 1.32
CA TRP A 72 -25.74 -4.78 0.39
C TRP A 72 -27.02 -5.60 0.54
N ILE A 73 -28.17 -4.94 0.38
CA ILE A 73 -29.48 -5.60 0.39
C ILE A 73 -29.58 -6.50 -0.84
N GLY A 74 -29.74 -7.80 -0.63
CA GLY A 74 -29.61 -8.79 -1.70
C GLY A 74 -29.75 -10.23 -1.22
N ILE A 75 -29.41 -11.17 -2.10
CA ILE A 75 -29.35 -12.61 -1.80
C ILE A 75 -27.92 -12.98 -1.46
N GLY A 76 -27.76 -13.78 -0.41
CA GLY A 76 -26.49 -14.32 0.02
C GLY A 76 -26.52 -15.83 0.15
N ALA A 77 -25.41 -16.47 -0.19
CA ALA A 77 -25.15 -17.87 0.11
C ALA A 77 -23.77 -18.01 0.75
N SER A 78 -23.62 -19.01 1.62
CA SER A 78 -22.32 -19.44 2.13
C SER A 78 -21.85 -20.65 1.36
N TRP A 79 -20.55 -20.74 1.13
CA TRP A 79 -19.89 -21.91 0.56
C TRP A 79 -18.81 -22.40 1.51
N GLN A 80 -18.42 -23.67 1.38
CA GLN A 80 -17.42 -24.29 2.25
C GLN A 80 -16.40 -25.09 1.43
N TYR A 81 -15.12 -24.91 1.76
CA TYR A 81 -14.01 -25.65 1.16
C TYR A 81 -12.90 -25.85 2.21
N ASN A 82 -12.41 -27.08 2.38
CA ASN A 82 -11.36 -27.41 3.35
C ASN A 82 -11.60 -26.83 4.78
N ASN A 83 -12.83 -26.93 5.29
CA ASN A 83 -13.24 -26.34 6.58
C ASN A 83 -13.16 -24.80 6.68
N GLN A 84 -13.00 -24.13 5.55
CA GLN A 84 -13.05 -22.68 5.44
C GLN A 84 -14.36 -22.27 4.79
N ASN A 85 -14.93 -21.17 5.28
CA ASN A 85 -16.23 -20.67 4.82
C ASN A 85 -16.04 -19.36 4.10
N GLY A 86 -16.60 -19.24 2.91
CA GLY A 86 -16.76 -17.95 2.26
C GLY A 86 -18.22 -17.68 1.94
N GLN A 87 -18.45 -16.56 1.26
CA GLN A 87 -19.79 -16.05 1.04
C GLN A 87 -19.90 -15.52 -0.39
N ILE A 88 -21.08 -15.63 -0.98
CA ILE A 88 -21.43 -14.97 -2.25
C ILE A 88 -22.63 -14.08 -1.96
N ARG A 89 -22.63 -12.87 -2.51
CA ARG A 89 -23.76 -11.95 -2.45
C ARG A 89 -24.07 -11.38 -3.82
N ILE A 90 -25.35 -11.24 -4.10
CA ILE A 90 -25.91 -10.57 -5.29
C ILE A 90 -26.87 -9.52 -4.77
N ASP A 91 -26.76 -8.27 -5.22
CA ASP A 91 -27.68 -7.21 -4.76
C ASP A 91 -29.11 -7.40 -5.29
N ALA A 92 -30.06 -6.68 -4.69
CA ALA A 92 -31.47 -6.80 -5.01
C ALA A 92 -31.79 -6.40 -6.47
N ARG A 93 -31.08 -5.42 -7.04
CA ARG A 93 -31.32 -4.97 -8.43
C ARG A 93 -30.92 -6.03 -9.43
N LEU A 94 -29.75 -6.62 -9.25
CA LEU A 94 -29.29 -7.73 -10.08
C LEU A 94 -30.15 -8.97 -9.87
N THR A 95 -30.58 -9.24 -8.63
CA THR A 95 -31.51 -10.35 -8.35
C THR A 95 -32.81 -10.18 -9.13
N GLU A 96 -33.44 -9.00 -9.07
CA GLU A 96 -34.65 -8.66 -9.81
C GLU A 96 -34.45 -8.83 -11.32
N TYR A 97 -33.35 -8.28 -11.85
CA TYR A 97 -33.05 -8.35 -13.28
C TYR A 97 -32.89 -9.80 -13.77
N LEU A 98 -32.15 -10.63 -13.03
CA LEU A 98 -31.93 -12.04 -13.38
C LEU A 98 -33.25 -12.83 -13.36
N LEU A 99 -34.09 -12.62 -12.33
CA LEU A 99 -35.38 -13.29 -12.22
C LEU A 99 -36.37 -12.85 -13.30
N ASN A 100 -36.45 -11.54 -13.57
CA ASN A 100 -37.30 -11.00 -14.63
C ASN A 100 -36.91 -11.53 -16.02
N ASN A 101 -35.62 -11.75 -16.26
CA ASN A 101 -35.19 -12.38 -17.51
C ASN A 101 -35.50 -13.87 -17.58
N ALA A 102 -35.39 -14.59 -16.45
CA ALA A 102 -35.66 -16.02 -16.41
C ALA A 102 -37.15 -16.37 -16.50
N PHE A 103 -38.01 -15.59 -15.83
CA PHE A 103 -39.44 -15.90 -15.67
C PHE A 103 -40.37 -14.91 -16.39
N GLY A 104 -39.84 -13.81 -16.91
CA GLY A 104 -40.61 -12.69 -17.45
C GLY A 104 -40.91 -11.64 -16.39
N VAL A 105 -41.26 -10.44 -16.85
CA VAL A 105 -41.66 -9.33 -15.97
C VAL A 105 -43.10 -9.54 -15.51
N SER A 106 -43.35 -9.34 -14.22
CA SER A 106 -44.72 -9.39 -13.68
C SER A 106 -45.61 -8.37 -14.42
N PRO A 107 -46.79 -8.78 -14.92
CA PRO A 107 -47.74 -7.85 -15.54
C PRO A 107 -48.39 -6.91 -14.51
N VAL A 108 -48.29 -7.26 -13.22
CA VAL A 108 -48.68 -6.39 -12.12
C VAL A 108 -47.48 -5.49 -11.84
N ASN A 109 -47.64 -4.18 -12.02
CA ASN A 109 -46.61 -3.15 -11.82
C ASN A 109 -46.25 -2.96 -10.32
N GLN A 110 -45.97 -4.06 -9.64
CA GLN A 110 -45.48 -4.11 -8.27
C GLN A 110 -43.96 -4.23 -8.28
N PRO A 111 -43.25 -3.44 -7.46
CA PRO A 111 -41.80 -3.52 -7.37
C PRO A 111 -41.38 -4.90 -6.82
N PHE A 112 -40.25 -5.41 -7.28
CA PHE A 112 -39.68 -6.65 -6.75
C PHE A 112 -39.50 -6.57 -5.24
N ASN A 113 -40.00 -7.60 -4.54
CA ASN A 113 -39.85 -7.74 -3.11
C ASN A 113 -39.02 -8.98 -2.79
N ILE A 114 -37.75 -8.75 -2.48
CA ILE A 114 -36.78 -9.80 -2.13
C ILE A 114 -37.22 -10.67 -0.93
N LYS A 115 -38.09 -10.16 -0.06
CA LYS A 115 -38.62 -10.91 1.09
C LYS A 115 -39.69 -11.93 0.70
N ASN A 116 -40.26 -11.79 -0.50
CA ASN A 116 -41.37 -12.61 -0.99
C ASN A 116 -40.96 -13.50 -2.17
N ILE A 117 -39.68 -13.92 -2.23
CA ILE A 117 -39.18 -14.85 -3.24
C ILE A 117 -39.82 -16.23 -3.05
N ASN A 118 -40.28 -16.83 -4.16
CA ASN A 118 -40.86 -18.17 -4.15
C ASN A 118 -39.78 -19.27 -4.23
N GLN A 119 -40.15 -20.53 -3.99
CA GLN A 119 -39.19 -21.63 -3.96
C GLN A 119 -38.48 -21.88 -5.30
N LEU A 120 -39.17 -21.65 -6.43
CA LEU A 120 -38.60 -21.85 -7.76
C LEU A 120 -37.52 -20.80 -8.06
N GLU A 121 -37.82 -19.53 -7.78
CA GLU A 121 -36.88 -18.42 -7.89
C GLU A 121 -35.66 -18.63 -7.00
N LEU A 122 -35.88 -19.06 -5.75
CA LEU A 122 -34.81 -19.36 -4.81
C LEU A 122 -33.92 -20.51 -5.31
N ASN A 123 -34.52 -21.59 -5.84
CA ASN A 123 -33.76 -22.71 -6.42
C ASN A 123 -32.93 -22.28 -7.63
N LEU A 124 -33.47 -21.43 -8.50
CA LEU A 124 -32.75 -20.88 -9.65
C LEU A 124 -31.53 -20.05 -9.21
N LEU A 125 -31.73 -19.16 -8.24
CA LEU A 125 -30.66 -18.33 -7.69
C LEU A 125 -29.59 -19.16 -6.99
N GLN A 126 -29.97 -20.19 -6.22
CA GLN A 126 -29.02 -21.12 -5.60
C GLN A 126 -28.19 -21.87 -6.65
N GLY A 127 -28.82 -22.33 -7.74
CA GLY A 127 -28.12 -22.96 -8.86
C GLY A 127 -27.09 -22.01 -9.49
N PHE A 128 -27.45 -20.75 -9.67
CA PHE A 128 -26.54 -19.73 -10.20
C PHE A 128 -25.35 -19.48 -9.25
N LEU A 129 -25.63 -19.30 -7.95
CA LEU A 129 -24.59 -19.09 -6.94
C LEU A 129 -23.63 -20.28 -6.86
N SER A 130 -24.13 -21.51 -6.96
CA SER A 130 -23.30 -22.72 -7.00
C SER A 130 -22.42 -22.80 -8.26
N ASN A 131 -22.91 -22.29 -9.39
CA ASN A 131 -22.09 -22.19 -10.61
C ASN A 131 -20.94 -21.17 -10.45
N ILE A 132 -21.20 -20.02 -9.82
CA ILE A 132 -20.14 -19.05 -9.47
C ILE A 132 -19.12 -19.70 -8.52
N GLU A 133 -19.58 -20.38 -7.47
CA GLU A 133 -18.71 -21.09 -6.53
C GLU A 133 -17.80 -22.08 -7.27
N THR A 134 -18.36 -22.91 -8.13
CA THR A 134 -17.63 -23.97 -8.85
C THR A 134 -16.53 -23.37 -9.72
N LYS A 135 -16.86 -22.33 -10.51
CA LYS A 135 -15.88 -21.63 -11.35
C LYS A 135 -14.74 -21.02 -10.54
N LEU A 136 -15.05 -20.36 -9.42
CA LEU A 136 -14.02 -19.69 -8.63
C LEU A 136 -13.21 -20.67 -7.78
N LYS A 137 -13.80 -21.82 -7.41
CA LYS A 137 -13.14 -22.88 -6.66
C LYS A 137 -11.96 -23.50 -7.36
N ASP A 138 -12.01 -23.55 -8.69
CA ASP A 138 -10.91 -24.05 -9.48
C ASP A 138 -9.70 -23.10 -9.46
N LEU A 139 -9.89 -21.83 -9.08
CA LEU A 139 -8.86 -20.80 -9.09
C LEU A 139 -8.02 -20.73 -7.82
N TRP A 140 -8.41 -21.34 -6.69
CA TRP A 140 -7.66 -21.18 -5.42
C TRP A 140 -7.03 -22.46 -4.87
N GLU A 141 -5.97 -22.25 -4.09
CA GLU A 141 -5.32 -23.26 -3.24
C GLU A 141 -5.17 -22.73 -1.81
N VAL A 142 -5.05 -23.64 -0.85
CA VAL A 142 -4.74 -23.28 0.54
C VAL A 142 -3.32 -22.74 0.58
N ASP A 143 -3.14 -21.58 1.21
CA ASP A 143 -1.82 -21.05 1.49
C ASP A 143 -1.15 -21.91 2.58
N PRO A 144 -0.08 -22.67 2.25
CA PRO A 144 0.58 -23.53 3.22
C PRO A 144 1.27 -22.71 4.33
N LYS A 145 1.59 -21.44 4.08
CA LYS A 145 2.23 -20.56 5.06
C LYS A 145 1.22 -20.04 6.08
N TYR A 146 -0.02 -19.82 5.67
CA TYR A 146 -1.08 -19.24 6.51
C TYR A 146 -2.44 -19.97 6.34
N PRO A 147 -2.52 -21.27 6.67
CA PRO A 147 -3.68 -22.11 6.36
C PRO A 147 -4.94 -21.81 7.19
N TYR A 148 -4.84 -20.97 8.22
CA TYR A 148 -5.92 -20.65 9.16
C TYR A 148 -6.25 -19.16 9.25
N LEU A 149 -5.79 -18.37 8.27
CA LEU A 149 -6.07 -16.93 8.24
C LEU A 149 -7.57 -16.70 7.91
N ALA A 150 -8.33 -16.33 8.94
CA ALA A 150 -9.79 -16.29 8.91
C ALA A 150 -10.39 -15.01 8.30
N ASP A 151 -9.57 -13.97 8.09
CA ASP A 151 -10.01 -12.73 7.45
C ASP A 151 -10.61 -13.01 6.07
N LEU A 152 -11.67 -12.27 5.70
CA LEU A 152 -12.31 -12.40 4.40
C LEU A 152 -11.80 -11.33 3.44
N ILE A 153 -11.43 -11.76 2.25
CA ILE A 153 -11.15 -10.91 1.10
C ILE A 153 -12.39 -10.93 0.20
N TYR A 154 -12.99 -9.77 -0.02
CA TYR A 154 -14.16 -9.60 -0.85
C TYR A 154 -13.76 -9.10 -2.23
N MET A 155 -14.04 -9.88 -3.26
CA MET A 155 -13.95 -9.45 -4.66
C MET A 155 -15.32 -8.96 -5.12
N VAL A 156 -15.38 -7.77 -5.73
CA VAL A 156 -16.63 -7.11 -6.11
C VAL A 156 -16.67 -6.89 -7.61
N TRP A 157 -17.65 -7.51 -8.26
CA TRP A 157 -17.95 -7.32 -9.68
C TRP A 157 -19.16 -6.41 -9.86
N LEU A 158 -19.03 -5.47 -10.79
CA LEU A 158 -20.13 -4.70 -11.32
C LEU A 158 -20.63 -5.36 -12.60
N ILE A 159 -21.95 -5.49 -12.74
CA ILE A 159 -22.63 -6.08 -13.90
C ILE A 159 -23.40 -5.01 -14.64
N GLU A 160 -23.14 -4.91 -15.94
CA GLU A 160 -23.78 -3.95 -16.83
C GLU A 160 -24.45 -4.67 -18.01
N SER A 161 -25.57 -4.11 -18.43
CA SER A 161 -26.20 -4.38 -19.72
C SER A 161 -25.82 -3.28 -20.71
N ASP A 162 -26.31 -3.41 -21.94
CA ASP A 162 -26.23 -2.34 -22.94
C ASP A 162 -27.04 -1.08 -22.52
N GLU A 163 -28.04 -1.23 -21.64
CA GLU A 163 -28.88 -0.14 -21.13
C GLU A 163 -28.30 0.55 -19.88
N GLY A 164 -27.25 -0.01 -19.28
CA GLY A 164 -26.57 0.55 -18.11
C GLY A 164 -26.26 -0.47 -17.01
N GLU A 165 -25.87 0.05 -15.85
CA GLU A 165 -25.55 -0.75 -14.67
C GLU A 165 -26.80 -1.49 -14.16
N ILE A 166 -26.68 -2.80 -14.03
CA ILE A 166 -27.74 -3.67 -13.51
C ILE A 166 -27.60 -3.77 -11.98
N GLY A 167 -26.39 -4.09 -11.51
CA GLY A 167 -26.11 -4.32 -10.10
C GLY A 167 -24.76 -4.99 -9.91
N ARG A 168 -24.56 -5.68 -8.79
CA ARG A 168 -23.24 -6.18 -8.39
C ARG A 168 -23.26 -7.54 -7.69
N ILE A 169 -22.11 -8.22 -7.79
CA ILE A 169 -21.81 -9.48 -7.11
C ILE A 169 -20.60 -9.27 -6.20
N ALA A 170 -20.68 -9.74 -4.95
CA ALA A 170 -19.51 -9.87 -4.08
C ALA A 170 -19.23 -11.34 -3.80
N TYR A 171 -17.95 -11.71 -3.88
CA TYR A 171 -17.45 -13.02 -3.52
C TYR A 171 -16.42 -12.87 -2.41
N ALA A 172 -16.73 -13.38 -1.23
CA ALA A 172 -15.86 -13.39 -0.07
C ALA A 172 -15.09 -14.71 -0.02
N VAL A 173 -13.77 -14.65 -0.05
CA VAL A 173 -12.84 -15.77 0.09
C VAL A 173 -12.00 -15.58 1.36
N PRO A 174 -11.83 -16.62 2.19
CA PRO A 174 -10.87 -16.60 3.29
C PRO A 174 -9.46 -16.26 2.80
N ALA A 175 -8.75 -15.42 3.53
CA ALA A 175 -7.40 -14.98 3.20
C ALA A 175 -6.37 -16.12 3.32
N SER A 176 -6.75 -17.25 3.91
CA SER A 176 -6.02 -18.52 3.84
C SER A 176 -6.06 -19.21 2.48
N LEU A 177 -6.88 -18.72 1.54
CA LEU A 177 -6.90 -19.17 0.15
C LEU A 177 -6.26 -18.12 -0.74
N LYS A 178 -5.36 -18.58 -1.61
CA LYS A 178 -4.66 -17.75 -2.59
C LYS A 178 -4.94 -18.30 -3.99
N PRO A 179 -4.84 -17.48 -5.05
CA PRO A 179 -5.02 -17.98 -6.40
C PRO A 179 -3.91 -18.99 -6.76
N LYS A 180 -4.27 -20.04 -7.49
CA LYS A 180 -3.32 -21.00 -8.06
C LYS A 180 -2.46 -20.27 -9.08
N LEU A 181 -1.15 -20.37 -8.89
CA LEU A 181 -0.16 -19.88 -9.85
C LEU A 181 0.02 -20.94 -10.95
N THR A 182 -1.00 -21.19 -11.76
CA THR A 182 -0.94 -22.18 -12.86
C THR A 182 -0.52 -21.52 -14.16
N GLY A 183 0.55 -22.03 -14.76
CA GLY A 183 1.26 -21.37 -15.87
C GLY A 183 2.16 -20.27 -15.32
N ALA A 184 3.26 -19.95 -16.01
CA ALA A 184 3.94 -18.70 -15.72
C ALA A 184 2.84 -17.63 -15.66
N LEU A 185 2.67 -16.96 -14.52
CA LEU A 185 2.28 -15.55 -14.57
C LEU A 185 3.19 -15.03 -15.68
N GLU A 186 2.65 -14.79 -16.88
CA GLU A 186 3.45 -14.14 -17.89
C GLU A 186 3.98 -12.92 -17.15
N ALA A 187 5.30 -12.82 -17.07
CA ALA A 187 6.04 -11.99 -16.11
C ALA A 187 5.88 -10.47 -16.39
N LYS A 188 4.70 -10.08 -16.88
CA LYS A 188 4.25 -8.81 -17.37
C LYS A 188 2.94 -8.34 -16.71
N GLU A 189 2.17 -9.18 -16.02
CA GLU A 189 0.93 -8.72 -15.39
C GLU A 189 1.21 -8.14 -13.99
N GLY A 190 1.37 -6.81 -13.95
CA GLY A 190 1.60 -6.05 -12.72
C GLY A 190 0.36 -5.96 -11.83
N ILE A 191 0.60 -5.60 -10.56
CA ILE A 191 -0.46 -5.33 -9.56
C ILE A 191 -1.37 -4.21 -10.06
N ASP A 192 -2.69 -4.45 -10.09
CA ASP A 192 -3.67 -3.40 -10.38
C ASP A 192 -4.04 -2.66 -9.09
N LEU A 193 -3.34 -1.56 -8.84
CA LEU A 193 -3.52 -0.73 -7.64
C LEU A 193 -4.93 -0.14 -7.53
N ASN A 194 -5.66 0.05 -8.65
CA ASN A 194 -7.01 0.62 -8.61
C ASN A 194 -8.00 -0.33 -7.94
N LYS A 195 -7.86 -1.64 -8.16
CA LYS A 195 -8.67 -2.66 -7.47
C LYS A 195 -8.43 -2.64 -5.95
N LEU A 196 -7.23 -2.25 -5.54
CA LEU A 196 -6.78 -2.24 -4.15
C LEU A 196 -7.03 -0.90 -3.44
N ALA A 197 -7.44 0.15 -4.16
CA ALA A 197 -7.61 1.49 -3.61
C ALA A 197 -8.48 1.51 -2.35
N ASN A 198 -9.50 0.65 -2.29
CA ASN A 198 -10.52 0.61 -1.23
C ASN A 198 -10.26 -0.47 -0.16
N THR A 199 -9.05 -1.03 -0.09
CA THR A 199 -8.67 -2.06 0.91
C THR A 199 -8.21 -1.46 2.24
N GLY A 200 -8.00 -0.14 2.29
CA GLY A 200 -7.44 0.55 3.45
C GLY A 200 -5.92 0.47 3.55
N ILE A 201 -5.23 -0.07 2.53
CA ILE A 201 -3.75 0.02 2.42
C ILE A 201 -3.32 1.46 2.61
N LYS A 202 -2.39 1.68 3.54
CA LYS A 202 -1.77 3.00 3.73
C LYS A 202 -0.39 3.03 3.12
N VAL A 203 -0.10 4.06 2.34
CA VAL A 203 1.19 4.28 1.73
C VAL A 203 2.01 5.19 2.65
N PRO A 204 3.24 4.80 3.01
CA PRO A 204 4.13 5.68 3.76
C PRO A 204 4.59 6.83 2.87
N ILE A 205 4.48 8.04 3.41
CA ILE A 205 5.06 9.26 2.86
C ILE A 205 6.25 9.63 3.73
N ASN A 206 7.41 9.65 3.12
CA ASN A 206 8.63 10.23 3.66
C ASN A 206 8.95 11.51 2.88
N LEU A 207 8.84 12.66 3.55
CA LEU A 207 9.07 13.96 2.94
C LEU A 207 10.48 14.41 3.27
N LYS A 208 11.30 14.55 2.24
CA LYS A 208 12.65 15.08 2.39
C LYS A 208 12.59 16.60 2.45
N VAL A 209 13.24 17.12 3.48
CA VAL A 209 13.39 18.55 3.75
C VAL A 209 14.64 19.09 3.05
N GLY A 210 15.74 18.36 3.13
CA GLY A 210 16.98 18.73 2.46
C GLY A 210 18.14 17.80 2.74
N THR A 211 19.28 18.08 2.11
CA THR A 211 20.55 17.41 2.38
C THR A 211 21.63 18.39 2.82
N THR A 212 22.64 17.83 3.47
CA THR A 212 23.92 18.48 3.69
C THR A 212 25.03 17.43 3.66
N ARG A 213 26.29 17.86 3.54
CA ARG A 213 27.44 16.98 3.63
C ARG A 213 28.31 17.38 4.81
N LEU A 214 28.52 16.44 5.72
CA LEU A 214 29.36 16.64 6.90
C LEU A 214 30.35 15.50 7.04
N SER A 215 31.53 15.79 7.57
CA SER A 215 32.54 14.79 7.89
C SER A 215 32.13 13.94 9.09
N ILE A 216 32.76 12.76 9.21
CA ILE A 216 32.50 11.86 10.34
C ILE A 216 32.87 12.51 11.67
N THR A 217 33.92 13.33 11.70
CA THR A 217 34.32 14.08 12.90
C THR A 217 33.24 15.04 13.36
N GLU A 218 32.66 15.81 12.43
CA GLU A 218 31.57 16.76 12.72
C GLU A 218 30.30 16.03 13.19
N ILE A 219 29.98 14.89 12.58
CA ILE A 219 28.84 14.07 12.99
C ILE A 219 29.03 13.50 14.41
N LYS A 220 30.26 13.11 14.77
CA LYS A 220 30.59 12.60 16.11
C LYS A 220 30.55 13.68 17.18
N SER A 221 30.77 14.95 16.81
CA SER A 221 30.75 16.08 17.74
C SER A 221 29.36 16.65 17.97
N PHE A 222 28.30 16.09 17.36
CA PHE A 222 26.95 16.59 17.58
C PHE A 222 26.54 16.50 19.05
N GLU A 223 25.91 17.56 19.53
CA GLU A 223 25.32 17.68 20.85
C GLU A 223 23.84 18.10 20.78
N HIS A 224 23.14 17.95 21.91
CA HIS A 224 21.77 18.43 22.02
C HIS A 224 21.73 19.96 21.88
N GLY A 225 20.88 20.46 20.97
CA GLY A 225 20.71 21.88 20.71
C GLY A 225 21.47 22.41 19.49
N ASP A 226 22.39 21.60 18.94
CA ASP A 226 23.15 21.94 17.73
C ASP A 226 22.25 22.22 16.54
N LEU A 227 22.70 23.12 15.68
CA LEU A 227 21.99 23.50 14.48
C LEU A 227 22.69 22.99 13.22
N ILE A 228 21.94 22.27 12.40
CA ILE A 228 22.39 21.78 11.10
C ILE A 228 21.61 22.53 10.02
N VAL A 229 22.31 23.19 9.10
CA VAL A 229 21.70 23.85 7.94
C VAL A 229 21.82 22.94 6.72
N PHE A 230 20.73 22.80 5.96
CA PHE A 230 20.68 21.96 4.77
C PHE A 230 21.00 22.78 3.51
N GLU A 231 22.16 22.49 2.90
CA GLU A 231 22.64 23.15 1.68
C GLU A 231 21.65 23.00 0.53
N GLU A 232 21.13 21.78 0.33
CA GLU A 232 20.12 21.50 -0.68
C GLU A 232 18.73 21.44 -0.03
N SER A 233 18.13 22.62 0.19
CA SER A 233 16.76 22.77 0.70
C SER A 233 15.99 23.87 -0.03
N ASP A 234 14.66 23.76 -0.06
CA ASP A 234 13.76 24.76 -0.63
C ASP A 234 12.57 24.97 0.31
N ILE A 235 12.48 26.15 0.94
CA ILE A 235 11.44 26.44 1.93
C ILE A 235 10.02 26.38 1.37
N SER A 236 9.88 26.43 0.04
CA SER A 236 8.58 26.37 -0.65
C SER A 236 8.20 24.97 -1.14
N LYS A 237 9.09 23.99 -1.07
CA LYS A 237 8.87 22.64 -1.65
C LYS A 237 9.41 21.52 -0.78
N LEU A 238 8.66 20.42 -0.75
CA LEU A 238 9.11 19.14 -0.19
C LEU A 238 9.06 18.05 -1.25
N ILE A 239 9.99 17.09 -1.18
CA ILE A 239 10.07 15.99 -2.15
C ILE A 239 9.66 14.69 -1.47
N TRP A 240 8.74 13.95 -2.10
CA TRP A 240 8.38 12.60 -1.68
C TRP A 240 9.11 11.55 -2.54
N HIS A 241 9.88 10.68 -1.88
CA HIS A 241 10.76 9.70 -2.55
C HIS A 241 10.09 8.39 -2.99
N LEU A 242 8.86 8.08 -2.58
CA LEU A 242 8.12 6.94 -3.14
C LEU A 242 7.53 7.35 -4.51
N GLY A 243 8.42 7.56 -5.49
CA GLY A 243 8.12 8.14 -6.80
C GLY A 243 8.95 9.40 -7.08
N GLU A 244 8.42 10.29 -7.92
CA GLU A 244 9.02 11.59 -8.28
C GLU A 244 8.03 12.75 -8.03
N ILE A 245 7.25 12.67 -6.95
CA ILE A 245 6.20 13.66 -6.67
C ILE A 245 6.77 14.79 -5.81
N THR A 246 6.74 16.00 -6.34
CA THR A 246 7.04 17.24 -5.59
C THR A 246 5.77 17.79 -4.97
N ILE A 247 5.81 18.07 -3.68
CA ILE A 247 4.74 18.75 -2.94
C ILE A 247 5.14 20.21 -2.76
N VAL A 248 4.26 21.12 -3.18
CA VAL A 248 4.46 22.57 -2.97
C VAL A 248 3.75 22.97 -1.68
N LEU A 249 4.46 23.66 -0.80
CA LEU A 249 3.91 24.24 0.42
C LEU A 249 3.31 25.61 0.10
N PRO A 250 2.04 25.88 0.44
CA PRO A 250 1.49 27.23 0.37
C PRO A 250 2.23 28.16 1.33
N GLU A 251 2.49 29.39 0.91
CA GLU A 251 3.21 30.42 1.70
C GLU A 251 2.52 30.71 3.06
N GLU A 252 1.19 30.56 3.11
CA GLU A 252 0.36 30.73 4.30
C GLU A 252 0.35 29.49 5.23
N ASP A 253 0.72 28.32 4.71
CA ASP A 253 0.75 27.04 5.43
C ASP A 253 2.18 26.66 5.87
N HIS A 254 3.13 27.59 5.75
CA HIS A 254 4.43 27.46 6.37
C HIS A 254 4.22 27.12 7.85
N PRO A 255 4.70 25.96 8.32
CA PRO A 255 4.38 25.48 9.66
C PRO A 255 4.65 26.56 10.70
N ILE A 256 3.68 26.79 11.58
CA ILE A 256 3.69 27.76 12.67
C ILE A 256 4.89 27.56 13.65
N PHE A 257 5.69 26.52 13.44
CA PHE A 257 6.90 26.14 14.18
C PHE A 257 8.19 26.78 13.68
N LEU A 258 8.15 27.53 12.59
CA LEU A 258 9.32 28.23 12.07
C LEU A 258 9.69 29.37 13.03
N LYS A 259 10.54 29.06 14.02
CA LYS A 259 11.35 30.09 14.66
C LYS A 259 12.31 30.57 13.60
N ASP A 260 11.93 31.65 12.92
CA ASP A 260 12.86 32.39 12.08
C ASP A 260 14.02 32.84 12.96
N ILE A 261 15.21 32.33 12.66
CA ILE A 261 16.41 32.78 13.34
C ILE A 261 16.87 34.02 12.60
N GLU A 262 16.30 35.16 12.99
CA GLU A 262 16.56 36.46 12.37
C GLU A 262 18.01 36.94 12.59
N ASN A 263 18.72 36.38 13.57
CA ASN A 263 20.05 36.81 13.99
C ASN A 263 21.12 35.74 13.72
N ILE A 264 21.61 35.70 12.47
CA ILE A 264 22.64 34.74 12.01
C ILE A 264 23.97 34.90 12.80
N GLU A 265 24.22 36.08 13.35
CA GLU A 265 25.42 36.40 14.14
C GLU A 265 25.45 35.66 15.50
N GLU A 266 24.29 35.35 16.08
CA GLU A 266 24.17 34.58 17.33
C GLU A 266 24.42 33.08 17.09
N LEU A 267 24.11 32.57 15.89
CA LEU A 267 24.42 31.20 15.44
C LEU A 267 25.93 30.97 15.27
N ALA A 268 26.63 31.96 14.71
CA ALA A 268 28.07 31.85 14.47
C ALA A 268 28.86 31.69 15.78
N GLU A 269 28.33 32.19 16.90
CA GLU A 269 28.92 32.00 18.23
C GLU A 269 28.59 30.61 18.83
N GLU A 270 27.44 30.01 18.52
CA GLU A 270 27.10 28.62 18.91
C GLU A 270 27.88 27.57 18.09
N MET A 271 28.11 27.81 16.79
CA MET A 271 28.80 26.88 15.88
C MET A 271 30.31 26.72 16.13
N VAL A 272 30.94 27.52 17.00
CA VAL A 272 32.40 27.57 17.18
C VAL A 272 32.92 26.80 18.41
N LYS A 273 32.08 26.10 19.17
CA LYS A 273 32.52 25.33 20.34
C LYS A 273 32.56 23.81 20.13
N SER A 274 33.54 23.34 19.37
CA SER A 274 34.19 22.02 19.61
C SER A 274 35.31 21.71 18.62
N THR A 275 36.45 22.38 18.76
CA THR A 275 37.73 21.80 18.29
C THR A 275 38.37 21.08 19.47
N HIS A 276 38.21 19.76 19.52
CA HIS A 276 39.03 18.87 20.36
C HIS A 276 39.68 17.79 19.50
N ASN A 277 40.90 17.44 19.91
CA ASN A 277 41.97 16.79 19.15
C ASN A 277 41.54 15.64 18.23
N ILE A 278 42.02 15.71 16.99
CA ILE A 278 41.81 14.78 15.88
C ILE A 278 42.68 13.52 16.10
N ASP A 279 42.05 12.35 16.08
CA ASP A 279 42.73 11.10 15.72
C ASP A 279 42.92 11.11 14.18
N ASP A 280 44.18 10.97 13.72
CA ASP A 280 44.61 10.95 12.31
C ASP A 280 44.15 9.67 11.56
N ASP A 281 42.84 9.38 11.56
CA ASP A 281 42.26 8.38 10.66
C ASP A 281 41.79 9.07 9.37
N PRO A 282 42.34 8.72 8.18
CA PRO A 282 41.93 9.31 6.91
C PRO A 282 40.42 9.16 6.62
N LEU A 283 39.75 8.16 7.19
CA LEU A 283 38.30 7.98 7.07
C LEU A 283 37.50 9.08 7.78
N SER A 284 38.05 9.71 8.82
CA SER A 284 37.36 10.74 9.61
C SER A 284 37.05 12.03 8.83
N SER A 285 37.80 12.27 7.74
CA SER A 285 37.65 13.44 6.85
C SER A 285 36.70 13.24 5.67
N LEU A 286 36.16 12.02 5.48
CA LEU A 286 35.30 11.72 4.34
C LEU A 286 33.93 12.41 4.50
N PRO A 287 33.49 13.22 3.52
CA PRO A 287 32.18 13.86 3.57
C PRO A 287 31.08 12.81 3.37
N LEU A 288 30.12 12.79 4.30
CA LEU A 288 28.96 11.91 4.29
C LEU A 288 27.70 12.73 3.99
N GLU A 289 26.87 12.24 3.07
CA GLU A 289 25.58 12.87 2.80
C GLU A 289 24.59 12.54 3.93
N LEU A 290 24.06 13.59 4.52
CA LEU A 290 22.99 13.55 5.51
C LEU A 290 21.69 14.01 4.86
N SER A 291 20.60 13.32 5.17
CA SER A 291 19.25 13.66 4.69
C SER A 291 18.32 13.82 5.88
N ALA A 292 17.62 14.96 5.94
CA ALA A 292 16.57 15.19 6.91
C ALA A 292 15.20 14.89 6.28
N GLU A 293 14.45 14.02 6.94
CA GLU A 293 13.11 13.64 6.53
C GLU A 293 12.14 13.83 7.68
N PHE A 294 10.91 14.24 7.36
CA PHE A 294 9.83 14.13 8.33
C PHE A 294 9.59 12.67 8.69
N GLN A 295 9.16 12.43 9.93
CA GLN A 295 8.70 11.11 10.32
C GLN A 295 7.62 10.60 9.34
N LYS A 296 7.70 9.31 8.99
CA LYS A 296 6.81 8.68 8.01
C LYS A 296 5.35 8.89 8.38
N VAL A 297 4.62 9.51 7.47
CA VAL A 297 3.16 9.68 7.55
C VAL A 297 2.51 8.59 6.72
N PHE A 298 1.38 8.06 7.17
CA PHE A 298 0.66 7.03 6.42
C PHE A 298 -0.64 7.61 5.86
N ILE A 299 -0.77 7.63 4.53
CA ILE A 299 -2.02 8.06 3.86
C ILE A 299 -2.68 6.89 3.11
N PRO A 300 -4.00 6.86 2.95
CA PRO A 300 -4.66 5.80 2.19
C PRO A 300 -4.21 5.72 0.73
N LEU A 301 -4.02 4.51 0.19
CA LEU A 301 -3.63 4.24 -1.20
C LEU A 301 -4.56 4.93 -2.21
N LYS A 302 -5.87 4.95 -1.93
CA LYS A 302 -6.84 5.69 -2.75
C LYS A 302 -6.48 7.16 -2.91
N GLN A 303 -6.08 7.81 -1.82
CA GLN A 303 -5.70 9.23 -1.88
C GLN A 303 -4.46 9.43 -2.74
N VAL A 304 -3.49 8.52 -2.65
CA VAL A 304 -2.30 8.52 -3.53
C VAL A 304 -2.69 8.38 -5.00
N LEU A 305 -3.56 7.42 -5.33
CA LEU A 305 -4.00 7.17 -6.70
C LEU A 305 -4.85 8.32 -7.27
N ASP A 306 -5.54 9.06 -6.41
CA ASP A 306 -6.33 10.23 -6.78
C ASP A 306 -5.47 11.50 -6.98
N LEU A 307 -4.17 11.48 -6.62
CA LEU A 307 -3.26 12.61 -6.82
C LEU A 307 -3.11 12.94 -8.31
N LYS A 308 -3.11 14.24 -8.60
CA LYS A 308 -2.91 14.79 -9.94
C LYS A 308 -1.94 15.96 -9.85
N ALA A 309 -1.37 16.38 -10.98
CA ALA A 309 -0.58 17.60 -11.03
C ALA A 309 -1.37 18.79 -10.46
N GLY A 310 -0.77 19.52 -9.53
CA GLY A 310 -1.44 20.61 -8.79
C GLY A 310 -2.40 20.15 -7.69
N GLY A 311 -2.45 18.85 -7.38
CA GLY A 311 -3.23 18.31 -6.27
C GLY A 311 -2.63 18.70 -4.92
N VAL A 312 -3.48 19.15 -4.00
CA VAL A 312 -3.10 19.44 -2.62
C VAL A 312 -3.32 18.19 -1.78
N LEU A 313 -2.27 17.74 -1.09
CA LEU A 313 -2.38 16.63 -0.16
C LEU A 313 -2.40 17.16 1.27
N PRO A 314 -3.55 17.09 1.97
CA PRO A 314 -3.62 17.42 3.38
C PRO A 314 -2.95 16.31 4.19
N LEU A 315 -1.64 16.43 4.36
CA LEU A 315 -0.95 15.86 5.51
C LEU A 315 -1.60 16.59 6.70
N GLY A 316 -2.10 15.88 7.73
CA GLY A 316 -2.80 16.53 8.86
C GLY A 316 -1.93 17.56 9.60
N THR A 317 -2.12 17.79 10.89
CA THR A 317 -1.16 18.57 11.71
C THR A 317 0.20 17.87 11.88
N VAL A 318 0.64 17.07 10.90
CA VAL A 318 1.88 16.31 10.89
C VAL A 318 3.12 17.22 10.74
N LEU A 319 2.93 18.54 10.66
CA LEU A 319 4.00 19.48 10.92
C LEU A 319 4.31 19.66 12.43
N ASP A 320 3.60 18.93 13.31
CA ASP A 320 3.96 18.70 14.71
C ASP A 320 5.03 17.58 14.86
N SER A 321 5.57 17.02 13.77
CA SER A 321 6.46 15.85 13.82
C SER A 321 7.96 16.22 13.80
N GLU A 322 8.70 15.63 14.73
CA GLU A 322 10.16 15.67 14.80
C GLU A 322 10.78 15.21 13.47
N LEU A 323 11.77 15.95 12.98
CA LEU A 323 12.61 15.54 11.87
C LEU A 323 13.53 14.39 12.31
N VAL A 324 13.77 13.46 11.39
CA VAL A 324 14.78 12.42 11.55
C VAL A 324 15.93 12.72 10.61
N LEU A 325 17.13 12.89 11.18
CA LEU A 325 18.37 13.00 10.41
C LEU A 325 18.90 11.60 10.14
N THR A 326 19.19 11.32 8.88
CA THR A 326 19.73 10.03 8.44
C THR A 326 21.06 10.19 7.73
N ALA A 327 21.95 9.24 7.97
CA ALA A 327 23.23 9.10 7.27
C ALA A 327 23.20 7.76 6.52
N GLN A 328 23.29 7.80 5.19
CA GLN A 328 23.10 6.61 4.32
C GLN A 328 21.82 5.81 4.68
N GLY A 329 20.73 6.51 4.99
CA GLY A 329 19.45 5.87 5.37
C GLY A 329 19.37 5.32 6.80
N LYS A 330 20.42 5.45 7.62
CA LYS A 330 20.39 5.08 9.04
C LYS A 330 20.08 6.32 9.90
N PRO A 331 19.08 6.26 10.81
CA PRO A 331 18.75 7.38 11.68
C PRO A 331 19.89 7.64 12.67
N ILE A 332 20.34 8.89 12.75
CA ILE A 332 21.46 9.32 13.59
C ILE A 332 21.08 10.38 14.63
N ALA A 333 20.03 11.15 14.37
CA ALA A 333 19.50 12.15 15.29
C ALA A 333 18.02 12.41 15.02
N LYS A 334 17.37 13.08 15.96
CA LYS A 334 16.10 13.79 15.76
C LYS A 334 16.25 15.26 16.10
N GLY A 335 15.35 16.06 15.55
CA GLY A 335 15.33 17.48 15.82
C GLY A 335 14.05 18.17 15.39
N GLU A 336 14.01 19.46 15.66
CA GLU A 336 12.95 20.37 15.23
C GLU A 336 13.39 21.10 13.96
N LEU A 337 12.46 21.31 13.03
CA LEU A 337 12.70 22.10 11.83
C LEU A 337 12.86 23.58 12.19
N VAL A 338 13.88 24.22 11.65
CA VAL A 338 14.07 25.68 11.75
C VAL A 338 14.29 26.26 10.36
N ILE A 339 14.06 27.57 10.20
CA ILE A 339 14.51 28.31 9.02
C ILE A 339 15.69 29.20 9.42
N VAL A 340 16.74 29.12 8.61
CA VAL A 340 17.92 29.98 8.72
C VAL A 340 18.05 30.72 7.39
N GLY A 341 17.67 32.00 7.39
CA GLY A 341 17.61 32.80 6.16
C GLY A 341 16.59 32.25 5.16
N ASN A 342 17.07 31.64 4.08
CA ASN A 342 16.23 31.06 3.02
C ASN A 342 16.43 29.54 2.86
N GLN A 343 16.96 28.88 3.89
CA GLN A 343 17.23 27.45 3.92
C GLN A 343 16.53 26.80 5.10
N PHE A 344 16.16 25.53 4.94
CA PHE A 344 15.77 24.72 6.07
C PHE A 344 17.01 24.30 6.87
N GLY A 345 16.84 24.24 8.18
CA GLY A 345 17.77 23.63 9.11
C GLY A 345 17.05 22.75 10.12
N MET A 346 17.82 22.05 10.94
CA MET A 346 17.32 21.23 12.03
C MET A 346 18.09 21.54 13.30
N ARG A 347 17.36 21.79 14.39
CA ARG A 347 17.93 21.85 15.73
C ARG A 347 17.84 20.48 16.38
N ILE A 348 18.97 19.90 16.76
CA ILE A 348 19.03 18.55 17.35
C ILE A 348 18.35 18.55 18.72
N THR A 349 17.40 17.64 18.91
CA THR A 349 16.73 17.38 20.19
C THR A 349 17.11 16.02 20.78
N GLU A 350 17.51 15.05 19.95
CA GLU A 350 17.93 13.72 20.39
C GLU A 350 19.02 13.16 19.48
N LEU A 351 19.99 12.44 20.04
CA LEU A 351 21.09 11.80 19.30
C LEU A 351 21.00 10.28 19.45
N PHE A 352 21.21 9.58 18.33
CA PHE A 352 21.26 8.10 18.28
C PHE A 352 22.67 7.54 18.11
N ILE A 353 23.64 8.41 17.82
CA ILE A 353 25.05 8.07 17.74
C ILE A 353 25.68 8.14 19.14
N GLY A 354 26.21 7.03 19.63
CA GLY A 354 27.05 7.03 20.85
C GLY A 354 26.92 5.77 21.73
N ALA A 355 28.02 5.42 22.41
CA ALA A 355 28.21 4.19 23.20
C ALA A 355 27.38 4.10 24.52
N LYS A 356 26.31 4.89 24.69
CA LYS A 356 25.54 4.95 25.95
C LYS A 356 24.09 4.55 25.73
N LYS A 357 23.77 3.35 26.22
CA LYS A 357 22.41 2.81 26.31
C LYS A 357 21.51 3.74 27.12
N PHE A 358 20.47 4.28 26.49
CA PHE A 358 19.26 4.71 27.18
C PHE A 358 18.04 4.11 26.48
N GLY A 359 17.27 3.31 27.24
CA GLY A 359 15.97 2.79 26.79
C GLY A 359 16.02 1.72 25.69
N LYS A 360 14.91 1.03 25.46
CA LYS A 360 14.76 0.04 24.38
C LYS A 360 14.81 0.72 23.00
N GLY A 361 16.02 1.00 22.51
CA GLY A 361 16.28 1.49 21.17
C GLY A 361 17.69 1.08 20.74
N SER A 362 17.84 0.61 19.52
CA SER A 362 19.10 0.14 18.95
C SER A 362 20.08 1.31 18.80
N THR A 363 21.27 1.22 19.40
CA THR A 363 22.38 2.14 19.13
C THR A 363 22.93 1.85 17.72
N VAL A 364 23.19 2.89 16.91
CA VAL A 364 23.84 2.75 15.60
C VAL A 364 25.33 3.02 15.77
N GLU A 365 26.19 2.06 15.46
CA GLU A 365 27.63 2.31 15.40
C GLU A 365 28.01 2.91 14.05
N ILE A 366 28.96 3.85 14.03
CA ILE A 366 29.40 4.52 12.79
C ILE A 366 30.01 3.52 11.79
N ASN A 367 30.63 2.45 12.30
CA ASN A 367 31.12 1.34 11.47
C ASN A 367 29.98 0.63 10.73
N ASP A 368 28.77 0.59 11.29
CA ASP A 368 27.60 0.06 10.60
C ASP A 368 27.23 0.98 9.43
N ILE A 369 27.32 2.30 9.58
CA ILE A 369 27.02 3.28 8.52
C ILE A 369 27.99 3.12 7.34
N LEU A 370 29.26 2.80 7.61
CA LEU A 370 30.31 2.63 6.58
C LEU A 370 30.34 1.22 5.95
N SER A 371 29.49 0.29 6.40
CA SER A 371 29.48 -1.08 5.90
C SER A 371 28.90 -1.17 4.47
N PRO A 372 29.49 -1.97 3.56
CA PRO A 372 29.13 -1.98 2.14
C PRO A 372 27.75 -2.57 1.78
N GLU A 373 26.89 -2.88 2.76
CA GLU A 373 25.56 -3.45 2.53
C GLU A 373 24.49 -2.42 2.13
N THR A 374 24.82 -1.12 2.11
CA THR A 374 23.86 -0.03 1.83
C THR A 374 23.85 0.46 0.38
N GLN A 375 24.48 -0.26 -0.56
CA GLN A 375 24.21 -0.05 -1.98
C GLN A 375 22.96 -0.84 -2.36
N MET A 376 21.95 -0.13 -2.87
CA MET A 376 20.71 -0.66 -3.42
C MET A 376 20.95 -2.00 -4.13
N GLN A 377 20.17 -3.01 -3.79
CA GLN A 377 19.92 -4.14 -4.68
C GLN A 377 19.26 -3.60 -5.96
N GLN A 378 20.07 -3.08 -6.87
CA GLN A 378 19.77 -3.12 -8.28
C GLN A 378 19.73 -4.60 -8.70
N PRO A 379 18.80 -5.02 -9.57
CA PRO A 379 18.73 -6.41 -10.02
C PRO A 379 20.06 -6.75 -10.68
N LYS A 380 20.79 -7.71 -10.09
CA LYS A 380 22.01 -8.26 -10.69
C LYS A 380 21.65 -8.80 -12.07
N SER A 381 22.13 -8.14 -13.12
CA SER A 381 22.26 -8.74 -14.43
C SER A 381 23.16 -9.97 -14.31
N ASN A 382 22.60 -11.16 -14.52
CA ASN A 382 23.38 -12.40 -14.56
C ASN A 382 24.50 -12.29 -15.61
N PRO A 383 25.74 -12.69 -15.31
CA PRO A 383 26.72 -12.95 -16.35
C PRO A 383 26.28 -14.21 -17.11
N LYS A 384 26.36 -14.14 -18.44
CA LYS A 384 26.19 -15.27 -19.37
C LYS A 384 26.90 -16.52 -18.82
N LYS A 385 26.15 -17.52 -18.38
CA LYS A 385 26.66 -18.90 -18.31
C LYS A 385 26.62 -19.47 -19.73
N GLN A 386 27.80 -19.81 -20.23
CA GLN A 386 27.97 -20.63 -21.42
C GLN A 386 27.19 -21.93 -21.25
N SER A 387 26.48 -22.30 -22.31
CA SER A 387 25.79 -23.57 -22.48
C SER A 387 26.79 -24.73 -22.38
N THR A 388 26.64 -25.58 -21.38
CA THR A 388 27.15 -26.95 -21.41
C THR A 388 25.98 -27.89 -21.65
N SER A 389 26.15 -28.75 -22.66
CA SER A 389 25.15 -29.67 -23.19
C SER A 389 24.80 -30.75 -22.16
N PHE A 390 23.53 -31.17 -22.16
CA PHE A 390 22.93 -32.24 -21.36
C PHE A 390 23.52 -33.64 -21.60
N ALA A 391 24.58 -33.76 -22.41
CA ALA A 391 25.26 -35.01 -22.73
C ALA A 391 26.48 -35.31 -21.82
N ASP A 392 26.98 -34.33 -21.06
CA ASP A 392 28.18 -34.50 -20.21
C ASP A 392 27.85 -34.91 -18.76
N GLU A 393 26.60 -34.83 -18.32
CA GLU A 393 26.16 -35.19 -16.95
C GLU A 393 25.76 -36.67 -16.76
N LEU A 394 25.77 -37.49 -17.83
CA LEU A 394 25.38 -38.91 -17.76
C LEU A 394 26.55 -39.92 -17.69
N LYS A 395 27.79 -39.45 -17.52
CA LYS A 395 28.98 -40.32 -17.48
C LYS A 395 29.54 -40.63 -16.07
N GLY A 396 28.82 -40.29 -15.00
CA GLY A 396 29.31 -40.41 -13.62
C GLY A 396 28.65 -41.46 -12.73
N LEU A 397 27.75 -42.31 -13.23
CA LEU A 397 26.97 -43.27 -12.42
C LEU A 397 26.89 -44.69 -13.01
N GLU A 398 27.91 -45.10 -13.77
CA GLU A 398 28.18 -46.51 -14.04
C GLU A 398 29.68 -46.73 -13.79
N ASP A 399 30.01 -47.20 -12.59
CA ASP A 399 31.21 -47.96 -12.21
C ASP A 399 31.56 -47.66 -10.73
N GLU A 400 30.90 -48.37 -9.82
CA GLU A 400 31.58 -49.12 -8.76
C GLU A 400 30.55 -49.98 -8.00
N SER A 401 30.54 -51.25 -8.40
CA SER A 401 30.35 -52.50 -7.62
C SER A 401 29.43 -52.52 -6.40
#